data_AF-A0A2J4XVC1-F1
#
_entry.id   AF-A0A2J4XVC1-F1
#
_cell.length_a   1.000
_cell.length_b   1.000
_cell.length_c   1.000
_cell.angle_alpha   90.00
_cell.angle_beta   90.00
_cell.angle_gamma   90.00
#
_symmetry.space_group_name_H-M   'P 1'
#
loop_
_entity.id
_entity.type
_entity.pdbx_description
1 polymer ?
#
loop_
_entity_poly.entity_id
_entity_poly.type
_entity_poly.pdbx_seq_one_letter_code
_entity_poly.pdbx_strand_id
1 'polypeptide(L)'
;TYYNMSEGDDIRGSWNSDRHFEYVANPQPAVDGGEGGASVKLTAKQKALAKTMAKRTQSDPDGDPLTGAELGAGKKSPGPR
;
A
#
# COMPACT_ATOMS: atom_id res chain seq x y z
N THR A 1 -19.73 12.11 15.09
CA THR A 1 -18.34 12.50 14.83
C THR A 1 -17.69 11.43 13.95
N TYR A 2 -17.08 11.82 12.83
CA TYR A 2 -16.37 10.95 11.89
C TYR A 2 -14.87 11.23 12.02
N TYR A 3 -14.07 10.22 12.33
CA TYR A 3 -12.62 10.34 12.46
C TYR A 3 -11.95 9.86 11.18
N ASN A 4 -11.17 10.74 10.53
CA ASN A 4 -10.37 10.32 9.41
C ASN A 4 -9.09 9.62 9.90
N MET A 5 -9.00 8.31 9.67
CA MET A 5 -7.81 7.49 9.98
C MET A 5 -7.01 7.11 8.73
N SER A 6 -7.36 7.63 7.55
CA SER A 6 -6.59 7.42 6.32
C SER A 6 -5.38 8.36 6.27
N GLU A 7 -4.28 7.86 5.71
CA GLU A 7 -3.12 8.68 5.33
C GLU A 7 -3.24 9.06 3.85
N GLY A 8 -3.46 10.35 3.53
CA GLY A 8 -3.57 10.88 2.16
C GLY A 8 -4.67 11.93 1.95
N ASP A 9 -4.80 12.46 0.73
CA ASP A 9 -5.87 13.39 0.34
C ASP A 9 -7.19 12.64 0.09
N ASP A 10 -8.02 12.52 1.12
CA ASP A 10 -9.34 11.90 0.99
C ASP A 10 -10.34 12.82 0.29
N ILE A 11 -10.92 12.32 -0.81
CA ILE A 11 -11.98 13.01 -1.55
C ILE A 11 -13.28 13.02 -0.71
N ARG A 12 -13.83 14.22 -0.47
CA ARG A 12 -15.06 14.43 0.31
C ARG A 12 -16.30 14.07 -0.52
N GLY A 13 -17.25 13.36 0.08
CA GLY A 13 -18.51 12.92 -0.55
C GLY A 13 -19.69 12.84 0.42
N SER A 14 -20.89 12.52 -0.08
CA SER A 14 -22.15 12.54 0.69
C SER A 14 -22.13 11.70 1.98
N TRP A 15 -21.21 10.74 2.09
CA TRP A 15 -21.12 9.81 3.22
C TRP A 15 -20.02 10.15 4.24
N ASN A 16 -19.07 11.04 3.91
CA ASN A 16 -18.06 11.55 4.86
C ASN A 16 -18.16 13.06 5.12
N SER A 17 -19.16 13.76 4.57
CA SER A 17 -19.38 15.21 4.67
C SER A 17 -19.91 15.70 6.02
N ASP A 18 -19.70 16.99 6.29
CA ASP A 18 -20.01 17.71 7.54
C ASP A 18 -21.52 17.93 7.78
N ARG A 19 -22.37 17.53 6.83
CA ARG A 19 -23.82 17.80 6.85
C ARG A 19 -24.56 17.05 7.97
N HIS A 20 -24.01 15.92 8.42
CA HIS A 20 -24.67 15.06 9.40
C HIS A 20 -23.77 14.69 10.60
N PHE A 21 -22.47 15.00 10.55
CA PHE A 21 -21.51 14.63 11.58
C PHE A 21 -20.38 15.66 11.67
N GLU A 22 -19.86 15.88 12.88
CA GLU A 22 -18.59 16.60 13.07
C GLU A 22 -17.44 15.78 12.48
N TYR A 23 -16.71 16.36 11.53
CA TYR A 23 -15.55 15.73 10.89
C TYR A 23 -14.26 16.07 11.65
N VAL A 24 -13.53 15.05 12.07
CA VAL A 24 -12.24 15.18 12.76
C VAL A 24 -11.15 14.72 11.80
N ALA A 25 -10.53 15.71 11.13
CA ALA A 25 -9.49 15.50 10.13
C ALA A 25 -8.17 14.98 10.74
N ASN A 26 -7.89 15.36 11.98
CA ASN A 26 -6.69 14.96 12.71
C ASN A 26 -7.13 14.34 14.04
N PRO A 27 -7.58 13.07 14.05
CA PRO A 27 -7.85 12.38 15.30
C PRO A 27 -6.62 12.42 16.20
N GLN A 28 -6.84 12.55 17.51
CA GLN A 28 -5.76 12.35 18.47
C GLN A 28 -5.14 10.96 18.20
N PRO A 29 -3.81 10.84 18.27
CA PRO A 29 -3.13 9.54 18.16
C PRO A 29 -3.70 8.54 19.16
N ALA A 30 -3.31 7.26 19.02
CA ALA A 30 -3.72 6.21 19.95
C ALA A 30 -3.69 6.70 21.42
N VAL A 31 -4.66 6.26 22.22
CA VAL A 31 -4.90 6.71 23.62
C VAL A 31 -3.68 6.63 24.55
N ASP A 32 -2.59 6.00 24.11
CA ASP A 32 -1.29 5.92 24.78
C ASP A 32 -0.27 7.00 24.37
N GLY A 33 -0.64 7.93 23.46
CA GLY A 33 0.23 9.01 22.98
C GLY A 33 1.33 8.57 22.01
N GLY A 34 1.27 7.34 21.49
CA GLY A 34 2.20 6.82 20.50
C GLY A 34 1.78 7.11 19.05
N GLU A 35 2.66 6.85 18.09
CA GLU A 35 2.40 6.97 16.63
C GLU A 35 1.34 5.96 16.11
N GLY A 36 0.69 5.18 16.99
CA GLY A 36 -0.31 4.17 16.62
C GLY A 36 0.24 2.94 15.89
N GLY A 37 1.55 2.90 15.61
CA GLY A 37 2.21 1.80 14.93
C GLY A 37 2.45 0.58 15.84
N ALA A 38 2.01 -0.60 15.39
CA ALA A 38 2.40 -1.86 16.03
C ALA A 38 3.89 -2.15 15.76
N SER A 39 4.69 -2.33 16.82
CA SER A 39 6.10 -2.69 16.71
C SER A 39 6.42 -4.00 17.44
N VAL A 40 7.40 -4.75 16.91
CA VAL A 40 7.88 -5.99 17.51
C VAL A 40 9.42 -6.00 17.56
N LYS A 41 9.99 -6.61 18.60
CA LYS A 41 11.45 -6.76 18.70
C LYS A 41 11.92 -7.94 17.86
N LEU A 42 12.80 -7.67 16.90
CA LEU A 42 13.46 -8.71 16.11
C LEU A 42 14.80 -9.11 16.73
N THR A 43 15.08 -10.41 16.75
CA THR A 43 16.44 -10.92 16.99
C THR A 43 17.39 -10.53 15.87
N ALA A 44 18.70 -10.56 16.13
CA ALA A 44 19.71 -10.26 15.11
C ALA A 44 19.57 -11.16 13.85
N LYS A 45 19.26 -12.45 14.05
CA LYS A 45 19.04 -13.42 12.96
C LYS A 45 17.82 -13.06 12.12
N GLN A 46 16.69 -12.70 12.75
CA GLN A 46 15.47 -12.29 12.04
C GLN A 46 15.69 -10.99 11.26
N LYS A 47 16.39 -10.02 11.86
CA LYS A 47 16.73 -8.76 11.18
C LYS A 47 17.61 -8.99 9.95
N ALA A 48 18.59 -9.89 10.04
CA ALA A 48 19.43 -10.26 8.89
C ALA A 48 18.60 -10.92 7.78
N LEU A 49 17.73 -11.88 8.14
CA LEU A 49 16.85 -12.56 7.18
C LEU A 49 15.89 -11.58 6.48
N ALA A 50 15.27 -10.66 7.22
CA ALA A 50 14.36 -9.66 6.67
C ALA A 50 15.08 -8.76 5.65
N LYS A 51 16.31 -8.31 5.94
CA LYS A 51 17.13 -7.54 5.00
C LYS A 51 17.45 -8.31 3.72
N THR A 52 17.80 -9.59 3.84
CA THR A 52 18.06 -10.45 2.68
C THR A 52 16.81 -10.63 1.83
N MET A 53 15.64 -10.83 2.46
CA MET A 53 14.37 -10.93 1.73
C MET A 53 14.02 -9.62 1.02
N ALA A 54 14.14 -8.49 1.70
CA ALA A 54 13.90 -7.17 1.09
C ALA A 54 14.76 -6.96 -0.16
N LYS A 55 16.06 -7.31 -0.10
CA LYS A 55 16.95 -7.24 -1.27
C LYS A 55 16.52 -8.20 -2.39
N ARG A 56 16.12 -9.43 -2.04
CA ARG A 56 15.71 -10.45 -3.02
C ARG A 56 14.41 -10.08 -3.74
N THR A 57 13.50 -9.39 -3.07
CA THR A 57 12.19 -9.00 -3.60
C THR A 57 12.14 -7.55 -4.06
N GLN A 58 13.29 -6.88 -4.12
CA GLN A 58 13.36 -5.51 -4.58
C GLN A 58 12.97 -5.47 -6.06
N SER A 59 11.99 -4.64 -6.40
CA SER A 59 11.58 -4.41 -7.77
C SER A 59 12.72 -3.79 -8.57
N ASP A 60 12.86 -4.20 -9.83
CA ASP A 60 13.65 -3.50 -10.83
C ASP A 60 12.73 -2.51 -11.58
N PRO A 61 12.81 -1.19 -11.30
CA PRO A 61 11.89 -0.21 -11.89
C PRO A 61 12.16 0.07 -13.37
N ASP A 62 13.35 -0.28 -13.87
CA ASP A 62 13.76 -0.08 -15.26
C ASP A 62 13.53 -1.35 -16.11
N GLY A 63 13.12 -2.45 -15.47
CA GLY A 63 12.83 -3.72 -16.14
C GLY A 63 11.49 -3.70 -16.87
N ASP A 64 11.49 -4.22 -18.10
CA ASP A 64 10.28 -4.51 -18.88
C ASP A 64 10.14 -6.04 -19.10
N PRO A 65 9.87 -6.81 -18.03
CA PRO A 65 9.72 -8.25 -18.14
C PRO A 65 8.37 -8.61 -18.77
N LEU A 66 8.39 -9.63 -19.63
CA LEU A 66 7.17 -10.20 -20.20
C LEU A 66 6.18 -10.58 -19.08
N THR A 67 5.01 -9.96 -19.13
CA THR A 67 3.94 -10.14 -18.16
C THR A 67 3.16 -11.43 -18.42
N GLY A 68 2.45 -11.92 -17.39
CA GLY A 68 1.54 -13.05 -17.55
C GLY A 68 0.42 -12.81 -18.58
N ALA A 69 0.03 -11.55 -18.79
CA ALA A 69 -0.96 -11.17 -19.79
C ALA A 69 -0.43 -11.41 -21.22
N GLU A 70 0.83 -11.07 -21.49
CA GLU A 70 1.46 -11.27 -22.80
C GLU A 70 1.72 -12.76 -23.09
N LEU A 71 2.04 -13.55 -22.06
CA LEU A 71 2.12 -15.01 -22.17
C LEU A 71 0.76 -15.64 -22.52
N GLY A 72 -0.34 -15.12 -21.97
CA GLY A 72 -1.69 -15.61 -22.21
C GLY A 72 -2.31 -15.16 -23.54
N ALA A 73 -1.81 -14.07 -24.13
CA ALA A 73 -2.34 -13.53 -25.39
C ALA A 73 -2.04 -14.40 -26.62
N GLY A 74 -1.14 -15.39 -26.50
CA GLY A 74 -0.68 -16.24 -27.61
C GLY A 74 0.12 -15.45 -28.66
N LYS A 75 0.97 -16.13 -29.44
CA LYS A 75 1.58 -15.51 -30.62
C LYS A 75 0.46 -15.05 -31.56
N LYS A 76 0.34 -13.75 -31.82
CA LYS A 76 -0.41 -13.27 -32.98
C LYS A 76 0.20 -13.93 -34.22
N SER A 77 -0.52 -14.88 -34.81
CA SER A 77 -0.17 -15.43 -36.12
C SER A 77 -0.04 -14.27 -37.12
N PRO A 78 0.99 -14.25 -37.98
CA PRO A 78 1.09 -13.23 -39.00
C PRO A 78 -0.10 -13.40 -39.95
N GLY A 79 -0.95 -12.37 -40.04
CA GLY A 79 -2.11 -12.36 -40.93
C GLY A 79 -1.70 -12.58 -42.39
N PRO A 80 -2.60 -13.11 -43.24
CA PRO A 80 -2.26 -13.54 -44.59
C PRO A 80 -1.80 -12.35 -45.44
N ARG A 81 -0.80 -12.62 -46.29
CA ARG A 81 -0.24 -11.73 -47.30
C ARG A 81 -1.21 -11.46 -48.44
#